data_AF-H0JYB9-F1
#
_entry.id   AF-H0JYB9-F1
#
_cell.length_a   1.000
_cell.length_b   1.000
_cell.length_c   1.000
_cell.angle_alpha   90.00
_cell.angle_beta   90.00
_cell.angle_gamma   90.00
#
_symmetry.space_group_name_H-M   'P 1'
#
loop_
_entity.id
_entity.type
_entity.pdbx_description
1 polymer ?
#
loop_
_entity_poly.entity_id
_entity_poly.type
_entity_poly.pdbx_seq_one_letter_code
_entity_poly.pdbx_strand_id
1 'polypeptide(L)'
;MNHQPAPALPDDLVAVLKRMRLPYLRAAAPEVLATAKAQRWDPTEVLKVLLDEEVRGRDEATKAMRRKSAGLPAGKTFSSWREADSSIPVPTQSALATLEWVHRVENLAVSGPSVIPGLGLEVAC
;
A
#
# COMPACT_ATOMS: atom_id res chain seq x y z
N MET A 1 -14.06 -28.68 6.01
CA MET A 1 -15.03 -27.62 6.37
C MET A 1 -15.70 -27.18 5.09
N ASN A 2 -17.00 -27.40 4.94
CA ASN A 2 -17.74 -26.95 3.77
C ASN A 2 -17.90 -25.42 3.86
N HIS A 3 -17.13 -24.66 3.09
CA HIS A 3 -17.33 -23.23 2.94
C HIS A 3 -18.43 -23.02 1.90
N GLN A 4 -19.64 -22.75 2.38
CA GLN A 4 -20.75 -22.40 1.50
C GLN A 4 -20.49 -20.96 1.02
N PRO A 5 -20.38 -20.72 -0.30
CA PRO A 5 -20.02 -19.40 -0.82
C PRO A 5 -21.11 -18.38 -0.48
N ALA A 6 -20.71 -17.14 -0.19
CA ALA A 6 -21.66 -16.08 0.11
C ALA A 6 -22.64 -15.84 -1.05
N PRO A 7 -23.90 -15.49 -0.76
CA PRO A 7 -24.91 -15.21 -1.77
C PRO A 7 -24.51 -14.00 -2.62
N ALA A 8 -24.82 -14.09 -3.92
CA ALA A 8 -24.58 -12.98 -4.84
C ALA A 8 -25.41 -11.74 -4.46
N LEU A 9 -24.85 -10.56 -4.75
CA LEU A 9 -25.56 -9.30 -4.54
C LEU A 9 -26.70 -9.14 -5.55
N PRO A 10 -27.82 -8.51 -5.15
CA PRO A 10 -28.86 -8.08 -6.08
C PRO A 10 -28.32 -7.18 -7.20
N ASP A 11 -28.85 -7.35 -8.42
CA ASP A 11 -28.35 -6.65 -9.61
C ASP A 11 -28.52 -5.12 -9.55
N ASP A 12 -29.60 -4.65 -8.93
CA ASP A 12 -29.88 -3.24 -8.70
C ASP A 12 -28.83 -2.60 -7.77
N LEU A 13 -28.46 -3.29 -6.70
CA LEU A 13 -27.37 -2.87 -5.81
C LEU A 13 -26.03 -2.86 -6.56
N VAL A 14 -25.72 -3.90 -7.35
CA VAL A 14 -24.51 -3.94 -8.17
C VAL A 14 -24.44 -2.76 -9.15
N ALA A 15 -25.56 -2.40 -9.78
CA ALA A 15 -25.64 -1.26 -10.69
C ALA A 15 -25.33 0.07 -9.99
N VAL A 16 -25.89 0.29 -8.79
CA VAL A 16 -25.60 1.49 -7.99
C VAL A 16 -24.13 1.54 -7.57
N LEU A 17 -23.56 0.44 -7.08
CA LEU A 17 -22.16 0.37 -6.66
C LEU A 17 -21.18 0.63 -7.82
N LYS A 18 -21.51 0.16 -9.02
CA LYS A 18 -20.75 0.48 -10.24
C LYS A 18 -20.82 1.96 -10.57
N ARG A 19 -22.02 2.56 -10.54
CA ARG A 19 -22.23 4.00 -10.81
C ARG A 19 -21.47 4.88 -9.82
N MET A 20 -21.47 4.50 -8.54
CA MET A 20 -20.74 5.21 -7.48
C MET A 20 -19.24 4.93 -7.46
N ARG A 21 -18.74 4.01 -8.30
CA ARG A 21 -17.33 3.59 -8.35
C ARG A 21 -16.85 3.09 -6.98
N LEU A 22 -17.58 2.12 -6.41
CA LEU A 22 -17.26 1.44 -5.15
C LEU A 22 -16.82 -0.02 -5.41
N PRO A 23 -15.69 -0.25 -6.10
CA PRO A 23 -15.29 -1.59 -6.53
C PRO A 23 -14.88 -2.51 -5.38
N TYR A 24 -14.28 -1.99 -4.30
CA TYR A 24 -13.77 -2.80 -3.20
C TYR A 24 -14.90 -3.16 -2.24
N LEU A 25 -15.79 -2.21 -1.95
CA LEU A 25 -17.03 -2.49 -1.25
C LEU A 25 -17.83 -3.58 -1.97
N ARG A 26 -18.00 -3.44 -3.29
CA ARG A 26 -18.72 -4.44 -4.09
C ARG A 26 -18.08 -5.82 -4.04
N ALA A 27 -16.76 -5.91 -3.94
CA ALA A 27 -16.04 -7.17 -3.82
C ALA A 27 -16.21 -7.81 -2.43
N ALA A 28 -16.19 -6.99 -1.35
CA ALA A 28 -16.31 -7.46 0.02
C ALA A 28 -17.76 -7.75 0.45
N ALA A 29 -18.74 -7.07 -0.17
CA ALA A 29 -20.13 -7.07 0.27
C ALA A 29 -20.82 -8.44 0.38
N PRO A 30 -20.63 -9.43 -0.52
CA PRO A 30 -21.25 -10.75 -0.36
C PRO A 30 -20.92 -11.39 1.00
N GLU A 31 -19.64 -11.45 1.34
CA GLU A 31 -19.14 -12.09 2.56
C GLU A 31 -19.51 -11.30 3.82
N VAL A 32 -19.39 -9.96 3.76
CA VAL A 32 -19.75 -9.08 4.88
C VAL A 32 -21.25 -9.17 5.19
N LEU A 33 -22.11 -9.15 4.17
CA LEU A 33 -23.57 -9.26 4.37
C LEU A 33 -23.99 -10.64 4.89
N ALA A 34 -23.35 -11.71 4.40
CA ALA A 34 -23.58 -13.07 4.91
C ALA A 34 -23.21 -13.16 6.40
N THR A 35 -22.04 -12.63 6.76
CA THR A 35 -21.54 -12.59 8.14
C THR A 35 -22.44 -11.74 9.04
N ALA A 36 -22.77 -10.53 8.61
CA ALA A 36 -23.64 -9.61 9.34
C ALA A 36 -25.02 -10.20 9.61
N LYS A 37 -25.60 -10.91 8.63
CA LYS A 37 -26.88 -11.61 8.80
C LYS A 37 -26.77 -12.73 9.83
N ALA A 38 -25.73 -13.56 9.75
CA ALA A 38 -25.51 -14.67 10.69
C ALA A 38 -25.29 -14.18 12.13
N GLN A 39 -24.58 -13.07 12.27
CA GLN A 39 -24.20 -12.49 13.56
C GLN A 39 -25.15 -11.39 14.04
N ARG A 40 -26.19 -11.05 13.27
CA ARG A 40 -27.18 -10.00 13.56
C ARG A 40 -26.54 -8.65 13.92
N TRP A 41 -25.61 -8.21 13.08
CA TRP A 41 -24.95 -6.92 13.27
C TRP A 41 -25.92 -5.75 13.17
N ASP A 42 -25.60 -4.67 13.87
CA ASP A 42 -26.27 -3.38 13.70
C ASP A 42 -26.08 -2.89 12.24
N PRO A 43 -27.11 -2.32 11.59
CA PRO A 43 -26.99 -1.82 10.22
C PRO A 43 -25.87 -0.79 10.04
N THR A 44 -25.59 0.03 11.04
CA THR A 44 -24.50 1.02 11.02
C THR A 44 -23.14 0.34 11.00
N GLU A 45 -23.00 -0.79 11.70
CA GLU A 45 -21.75 -1.57 11.72
C GLU A 45 -21.46 -2.16 10.34
N VAL A 46 -22.49 -2.68 9.66
CA VAL A 46 -22.37 -3.18 8.29
C VAL A 46 -21.88 -2.07 7.36
N LEU A 47 -22.47 -0.87 7.45
CA LEU A 47 -22.06 0.27 6.64
C LEU A 47 -20.61 0.70 6.92
N LYS A 48 -20.21 0.76 8.19
CA LYS A 48 -18.83 1.09 8.57
C LYS A 48 -17.83 0.13 7.95
N VAL A 49 -18.01 -1.17 8.15
CA VAL A 49 -17.09 -2.19 7.62
C VAL A 49 -17.01 -2.14 6.10
N LEU A 50 -18.15 -2.00 5.41
CA LEU A 50 -18.18 -1.90 3.95
C LEU A 50 -17.48 -0.66 3.40
N LEU A 51 -17.63 0.49 4.07
CA LEU A 51 -16.98 1.73 3.68
C LEU A 51 -15.49 1.72 4.01
N ASP A 52 -15.08 1.12 5.13
CA ASP A 52 -13.67 0.95 5.49
C ASP A 52 -12.94 0.07 4.47
N GLU A 53 -13.58 -0.99 3.96
CA GLU A 53 -13.05 -1.80 2.87
C GLU A 53 -12.83 -0.99 1.58
N GLU A 54 -13.73 -0.05 1.28
CA GLU A 54 -13.57 0.86 0.15
C GLU A 54 -12.39 1.81 0.33
N VAL A 55 -12.28 2.44 1.51
CA VAL A 55 -11.18 3.35 1.84
C VAL A 55 -9.85 2.62 1.73
N ARG A 56 -9.74 1.45 2.38
CA ARG A 56 -8.55 0.61 2.35
C ARG A 56 -8.14 0.22 0.94
N GLY A 57 -9.09 -0.22 0.11
CA GLY A 57 -8.81 -0.59 -1.27
C GLY A 57 -8.31 0.59 -2.13
N ARG A 58 -8.90 1.78 -1.94
CA ARG A 58 -8.45 3.01 -2.64
C ARG A 58 -7.07 3.47 -2.18
N ASP A 59 -6.78 3.36 -0.90
CA ASP A 59 -5.47 3.71 -0.36
C ASP A 59 -4.38 2.79 -0.94
N GLU A 60 -4.63 1.49 -0.99
CA GLU A 60 -3.70 0.53 -1.60
C GLU A 60 -3.53 0.75 -3.10
N ALA A 61 -4.60 1.05 -3.83
CA ALA A 61 -4.50 1.40 -5.25
C ALA A 61 -3.71 2.70 -5.48
N THR A 62 -3.89 3.69 -4.63
CA THR A 62 -3.16 4.96 -4.69
C THR A 62 -1.67 4.74 -4.39
N LYS A 63 -1.34 3.94 -3.37
CA LYS A 63 0.04 3.55 -3.05
C LYS A 63 0.68 2.80 -4.22
N ALA A 64 -0.02 1.83 -4.81
CA ALA A 64 0.46 1.06 -5.94
C ALA A 64 0.70 1.94 -7.18
N MET A 65 -0.23 2.86 -7.48
CA MET A 65 -0.09 3.84 -8.56
C MET A 65 1.12 4.75 -8.32
N ARG A 66 1.25 5.34 -7.14
CA ARG A 66 2.40 6.21 -6.80
C ARG A 66 3.73 5.46 -6.93
N ARG A 67 3.80 4.22 -6.45
CA ARG A 67 4.98 3.36 -6.59
C ARG A 67 5.32 3.10 -8.06
N LYS A 68 4.31 2.79 -8.88
CA LYS A 68 4.48 2.59 -10.33
C LYS A 68 4.96 3.87 -11.04
N SER A 69 4.34 5.00 -10.73
CA SER A 69 4.67 6.32 -11.31
C SER A 69 6.05 6.83 -10.89
N ALA A 70 6.54 6.45 -9.71
CA ALA A 70 7.88 6.83 -9.26
C ALA A 70 9.00 6.20 -10.11
N GLY A 71 8.72 5.16 -10.91
CA GLY A 71 9.68 4.56 -11.84
C GLY A 71 10.93 3.99 -11.16
N LEU A 72 10.86 3.71 -9.85
CA LEU A 72 12.00 3.23 -9.09
C LEU A 72 12.40 1.83 -9.58
N PRO A 73 13.71 1.51 -9.66
CA PRO A 73 14.16 0.20 -10.06
C PRO A 73 13.55 -0.91 -9.18
N ALA A 74 12.84 -1.85 -9.82
CA ALA A 74 12.24 -2.98 -9.11
C ALA A 74 13.32 -3.88 -8.50
N GLY A 75 13.03 -4.46 -7.32
CA GLY A 75 13.94 -5.40 -6.65
C GLY A 75 15.12 -4.77 -5.90
N LYS A 76 15.25 -3.42 -5.90
CA LYS A 76 16.15 -2.74 -4.98
C LYS A 76 15.50 -2.62 -3.60
N THR A 77 15.95 -3.45 -2.68
CA THR A 77 15.55 -3.44 -1.27
C THR A 77 16.71 -2.92 -0.43
N PHE A 78 16.42 -2.41 0.77
CA PHE A 78 17.47 -2.03 1.71
C PHE A 78 18.38 -3.20 2.09
N SER A 79 17.92 -4.45 1.94
CA SER A 79 18.74 -5.65 2.21
C SER A 79 19.94 -5.84 1.27
N SER A 80 19.95 -5.19 0.10
CA SER A 80 21.13 -5.22 -0.79
C SER A 80 22.06 -4.02 -0.58
N TRP A 81 21.78 -3.18 0.41
CA TRP A 81 22.63 -2.06 0.81
C TRP A 81 23.97 -2.56 1.38
N ARG A 82 25.07 -1.97 0.93
CA ARG A 82 26.42 -2.27 1.44
C ARG A 82 26.92 -1.05 2.20
N GLU A 83 26.85 -1.12 3.53
CA GLU A 83 27.18 0.01 4.41
C GLU A 83 28.62 0.50 4.23
N ALA A 84 29.54 -0.42 3.95
CA ALA A 84 30.96 -0.15 3.74
C ALA A 84 31.25 0.64 2.45
N ASP A 85 30.33 0.64 1.48
CA ASP A 85 30.49 1.37 0.22
C ASP A 85 30.05 2.84 0.36
N SER A 86 29.55 3.24 1.54
CA SER A 86 29.05 4.59 1.78
C SER A 86 29.98 5.42 2.67
N SER A 87 30.13 6.70 2.39
CA SER A 87 30.87 7.65 3.26
C SER A 87 29.99 8.18 4.39
N ILE A 88 28.67 7.95 4.36
CA ILE A 88 27.76 8.27 5.45
C ILE A 88 28.11 7.37 6.65
N PRO A 89 28.28 7.89 7.88
CA PRO A 89 28.56 7.05 9.04
C PRO A 89 27.45 6.02 9.29
N VAL A 90 27.82 4.78 9.65
CA VAL A 90 26.88 3.67 9.92
C VAL A 90 25.73 4.08 10.85
N PRO A 91 25.94 4.80 11.98
CA PRO A 91 24.82 5.23 12.82
C PRO A 91 23.78 6.09 12.09
N THR A 92 24.22 6.96 11.19
CA THR A 92 23.34 7.78 10.35
C THR A 92 22.63 6.92 9.31
N GLN A 93 23.32 5.96 8.69
CA GLN A 93 22.70 5.01 7.76
C GLN A 93 21.58 4.22 8.44
N SER A 94 21.84 3.69 9.65
CA SER A 94 20.85 2.95 10.44
C SER A 94 19.66 3.85 10.81
N ALA A 95 19.90 5.10 11.21
CA ALA A 95 18.83 6.06 11.52
C ALA A 95 17.97 6.37 10.29
N LEU A 96 18.57 6.59 9.12
CA LEU A 96 17.83 6.83 7.88
C LEU A 96 16.98 5.62 7.45
N ALA A 97 17.48 4.40 7.67
CA ALA A 97 16.80 3.15 7.35
C ALA A 97 15.48 2.97 8.12
N THR A 98 15.36 3.57 9.31
CA THR A 98 14.13 3.53 10.12
C THR A 98 12.97 4.31 9.50
N LEU A 99 13.26 5.26 8.60
CA LEU A 99 12.29 6.21 8.05
C LEU A 99 11.58 7.10 9.08
N GLU A 100 12.03 7.14 10.35
CA GLU A 100 11.43 8.02 11.37
C GLU A 100 11.48 9.50 10.97
N TRP A 101 12.54 9.92 10.28
CA TRP A 101 12.72 11.27 9.77
C TRP A 101 11.61 11.69 8.79
N VAL A 102 11.03 10.73 8.03
CA VAL A 102 9.87 10.99 7.15
C VAL A 102 8.63 11.32 7.98
N HIS A 103 8.41 10.59 9.08
CA HIS A 103 7.29 10.83 10.00
C HIS A 103 7.46 12.14 10.78
N ARG A 104 8.70 12.53 11.09
CA ARG A 104 9.02 13.81 11.76
C ARG A 104 9.00 15.01 10.81
N VAL A 105 8.83 14.78 9.51
CA VAL A 105 8.83 15.83 8.47
C VAL A 105 10.17 16.58 8.44
N GLU A 106 11.26 15.85 8.66
CA GLU A 106 12.62 16.38 8.60
C GLU A 106 13.15 16.35 7.17
N ASN A 107 13.88 17.39 6.78
CA ASN A 107 14.43 17.49 5.43
C ASN A 107 15.72 16.68 5.30
N LEU A 108 15.77 15.78 4.31
CA LEU A 108 16.97 15.04 3.93
C LEU A 108 17.49 15.51 2.58
N ALA A 109 18.75 15.96 2.53
CA ALA A 109 19.48 16.21 1.30
C ALA A 109 20.63 15.21 1.18
N VAL A 110 20.59 14.36 0.15
CA VAL A 110 21.68 13.45 -0.20
C VAL A 110 22.30 13.96 -1.49
N SER A 111 23.59 14.25 -1.46
CA SER A 111 24.37 14.66 -2.63
C SER A 111 25.48 13.64 -2.88
N GLY A 112 25.66 13.27 -4.13
CA GLY A 112 26.65 12.31 -4.53
C GLY A 112 26.83 12.28 -6.05
N PRO A 113 27.95 11.78 -6.56
CA PRO A 113 28.14 11.57 -8.00
C PRO A 113 27.04 10.66 -8.58
N SER A 114 26.52 11.04 -9.75
CA SER A 114 25.58 10.20 -10.49
C SER A 114 26.29 8.95 -11.02
N VAL A 115 25.93 7.78 -10.51
CA VAL A 115 26.35 6.51 -11.11
C VAL A 115 25.42 6.19 -12.28
N ILE A 116 25.85 6.54 -13.50
CA ILE A 116 25.23 6.05 -14.74
C ILE A 116 25.77 4.64 -15.00
N PRO A 117 24.91 3.60 -15.14
CA PRO A 117 25.39 2.25 -15.42
C PRO A 117 26.22 2.23 -16.72
N GLY A 118 27.49 1.82 -16.64
CA GLY A 118 28.38 1.67 -17.80
C GLY A 118 29.58 2.62 -17.85
N LEU A 119 29.62 3.68 -17.04
CA LEU A 119 30.88 4.37 -16.72
C LEU A 119 31.41 3.76 -15.42
N GLY A 120 32.59 3.14 -15.47
CA GLY A 120 33.29 2.57 -14.31
C GLY A 120 33.81 3.62 -13.31
N LEU A 121 32.98 4.60 -12.95
CA LEU A 121 33.22 5.50 -11.85
C LEU A 121 32.66 4.86 -10.58
N GLU A 122 33.52 4.09 -9.93
CA GLU A 122 33.34 3.68 -8.55
C GLU A 122 33.49 4.93 -7.69
N VAL A 123 32.37 5.52 -7.28
CA VAL A 123 32.42 6.58 -6.28
C VAL A 123 31.39 6.30 -5.20
N ALA A 124 31.92 5.94 -4.05
CA ALA A 124 31.25 5.91 -2.76
C ALA A 124 30.63 7.29 -2.48
N CYS A 125 29.35 7.30 -2.13
CA CYS A 125 28.70 8.43 -1.45
C CYS A 125 28.59 8.11 0.02
#